data_AF-A0A819DJZ7-F1
#
_entry.id   AF-A0A819DJZ7-F1
#
_cell.length_a   1.000
_cell.length_b   1.000
_cell.length_c   1.000
_cell.angle_alpha   90.00
_cell.angle_beta   90.00
_cell.angle_gamma   90.00
#
_symmetry.space_group_name_H-M   'P 1'
#
loop_
_entity.id
_entity.type
_entity.pdbx_description
1 polymer ?
#
loop_
_entity_poly.entity_id
_entity_poly.type
_entity_poly.pdbx_seq_one_letter_code
_entity_poly.pdbx_strand_id
1 'polypeptide(L)'
;MTDEEIVDVIIVGAGISGLYAAYRIRQIAPELKILVLEAKDRVGGRTLTADLKTSHDGNETDRFDLGGQWLESLVSNVPTWDPMMTRNADYLDQHTLADLMKPWIRNSGYATPLLTASVRTVFGCEPEQVNALFALTYTQAGGGFMRLSLTDPDCAQEKKIKGGSQQISQLLVERLGTVLVTTSQNHKTFQCRKLILTIPPSQIIPIQFKPMLPGYKREMLKHMPIGCCIKFISIFDKAFWREDGLSGEVISDGSFAPHAHSIGPMTYLIDGTSSNGTPALLGFIGGRCASVWTSATYEERRKGLIECLSRYFGEPYSGGCPCHNATTGSMKDFVDGLRKSYKMIHFAGTETATQWMGYMDGAVDAGRRAASEVLVSFRDNNQLKDNDIDQYTFENQNRKYQNVRVPRSKFYYVIPIIVVSIAAICKMLFPKML
;
A
#
# COMPACT_ATOMS: atom_id res chain seq x y z
N MET A 1 -34.80 22.79 46.96
CA MET A 1 -35.03 23.21 45.57
C MET A 1 -33.70 23.07 44.88
N THR A 2 -33.53 21.99 44.12
CA THR A 2 -32.35 21.76 43.29
C THR A 2 -32.43 22.71 42.12
N ASP A 3 -31.43 23.58 41.92
CA ASP A 3 -31.34 24.46 40.76
C ASP A 3 -31.43 23.60 39.48
N GLU A 4 -32.52 23.74 38.73
CA GLU A 4 -32.65 23.09 37.42
C GLU A 4 -31.76 23.83 36.43
N GLU A 5 -30.69 23.17 36.00
CA GLU A 5 -29.76 23.73 35.03
C GLU A 5 -30.42 23.79 33.64
N ILE A 6 -30.84 24.99 33.21
CA ILE A 6 -31.39 25.21 31.87
C ILE A 6 -30.27 25.11 30.82
N VAL A 7 -30.49 24.31 29.77
CA VAL A 7 -29.58 24.08 28.63
C VAL A 7 -30.35 24.22 27.31
N ASP A 8 -29.68 24.68 26.25
CA ASP A 8 -30.30 24.99 24.94
C ASP A 8 -30.52 23.75 24.07
N VAL A 9 -29.62 22.76 24.15
CA VAL A 9 -29.68 21.54 23.34
C VAL A 9 -29.31 20.32 24.19
N ILE A 10 -30.21 19.33 24.25
CA ILE A 10 -29.95 18.03 24.87
C ILE A 10 -29.71 16.98 23.77
N ILE A 11 -28.57 16.30 23.83
CA ILE A 11 -28.19 15.21 22.93
C ILE A 11 -28.17 13.91 23.72
N VAL A 12 -29.05 12.97 23.38
CA VAL A 12 -29.12 11.66 24.05
C VAL A 12 -28.25 10.65 23.30
N GLY A 13 -27.18 10.21 23.97
CA GLY A 13 -26.17 9.24 23.50
C GLY A 13 -24.84 9.89 23.14
N ALA A 14 -23.78 9.60 23.91
CA ALA A 14 -22.40 10.02 23.69
C ALA A 14 -21.59 9.00 22.83
N GLY A 15 -22.24 8.38 21.86
CA GLY A 15 -21.54 7.71 20.75
C GLY A 15 -20.92 8.72 19.78
N ILE A 16 -20.10 8.26 18.83
CA ILE A 16 -19.44 9.12 17.80
C ILE A 16 -20.43 10.11 17.16
N SER A 17 -21.64 9.66 16.83
CA SER A 17 -22.66 10.51 16.20
C SER A 17 -23.14 11.65 17.10
N GLY A 18 -23.39 11.40 18.39
CA GLY A 18 -23.86 12.43 19.33
C GLY A 18 -22.75 13.41 19.72
N LEU A 19 -21.52 12.91 19.90
CA LEU A 19 -20.35 13.74 20.15
C LEU A 19 -20.00 14.62 18.94
N TYR A 20 -20.12 14.09 17.72
CA TYR A 20 -19.90 14.89 16.51
C TYR A 20 -21.00 15.94 16.32
N ALA A 21 -22.26 15.63 16.63
CA ALA A 21 -23.34 16.61 16.63
C ALA A 21 -23.04 17.74 17.63
N ALA A 22 -22.62 17.41 18.86
CA ALA A 22 -22.21 18.39 19.87
C ALA A 22 -21.04 19.26 19.38
N TYR A 23 -20.00 18.64 18.81
CA TYR A 23 -18.84 19.31 18.23
C TYR A 23 -19.24 20.28 17.11
N ARG A 24 -20.13 19.86 16.20
CA ARG A 24 -20.59 20.70 15.09
C ARG A 24 -21.42 21.90 15.55
N ILE A 25 -22.28 21.73 16.55
CA ILE A 25 -23.03 22.84 17.13
C ILE A 25 -22.07 23.81 17.82
N ARG A 26 -21.09 23.31 18.59
CA ARG A 26 -20.07 24.14 19.26
C ARG A 26 -19.23 24.98 18.29
N GLN A 27 -18.96 24.47 17.09
CA GLN A 27 -18.21 25.17 16.05
C GLN A 27 -19.02 26.28 15.37
N ILE A 28 -20.34 26.11 15.25
CA ILE A 28 -21.22 27.00 14.49
C ILE A 28 -21.90 28.03 15.41
N ALA A 29 -22.26 27.63 16.62
CA ALA A 29 -22.99 28.40 17.62
C ALA A 29 -22.38 28.13 19.02
N PRO A 30 -21.16 28.62 19.29
CA PRO A 30 -20.43 28.36 20.54
C PRO A 30 -21.13 28.88 21.80
N GLU A 31 -22.03 29.85 21.65
CA GLU A 31 -22.84 30.46 22.71
C GLU A 31 -23.93 29.53 23.26
N LEU A 32 -24.36 28.52 22.50
CA LEU A 32 -25.39 27.57 22.95
C LEU A 32 -24.83 26.62 24.02
N LYS A 33 -25.59 26.43 25.09
CA LYS A 33 -25.29 25.53 26.20
C LYS A 33 -25.81 24.13 25.87
N ILE A 34 -24.90 23.21 25.57
CA ILE A 34 -25.22 21.84 25.14
C ILE A 34 -25.02 20.87 26.30
N LEU A 35 -25.97 19.96 26.50
CA LEU A 35 -25.88 18.83 27.42
C LEU A 35 -25.92 17.51 26.64
N VAL A 36 -24.94 16.63 26.85
CA VAL A 36 -24.93 15.28 26.28
C VAL A 36 -25.23 14.28 27.39
N LEU A 37 -26.32 13.52 27.24
CA LEU A 37 -26.76 12.50 28.19
C LEU A 37 -26.42 11.11 27.66
N GLU A 38 -25.51 10.39 28.31
CA GLU A 38 -25.14 9.02 27.96
C GLU A 38 -25.69 8.05 28.98
N ALA A 39 -26.25 6.93 28.50
CA ALA A 39 -26.84 5.90 29.37
C ALA A 39 -25.76 5.05 30.05
N LYS A 40 -24.57 4.93 29.45
CA LYS A 40 -23.41 4.23 30.01
C LYS A 40 -22.57 5.16 30.87
N ASP A 41 -21.72 4.56 31.70
CA ASP A 41 -20.68 5.23 32.48
C ASP A 41 -19.47 5.70 31.64
N ARG A 42 -19.55 5.55 30.31
CA ARG A 42 -18.49 5.91 29.36
C ARG A 42 -19.06 6.41 28.04
N VAL A 43 -18.27 7.21 27.34
CA VAL A 43 -18.55 7.65 25.96
C VAL A 43 -18.07 6.63 24.92
N GLY A 44 -18.37 6.87 23.64
CA GLY A 44 -17.95 6.04 22.49
C GLY A 44 -19.04 5.13 21.93
N GLY A 45 -20.10 4.85 22.69
CA GLY A 45 -21.23 4.05 22.24
C GLY A 45 -20.82 2.61 21.89
N ARG A 46 -20.75 2.30 20.59
CA ARG A 46 -20.33 1.00 20.05
C ARG A 46 -18.82 0.87 19.85
N THR A 47 -18.05 1.95 20.00
CA THR A 47 -16.60 1.86 20.18
C THR A 47 -16.30 1.68 21.67
N LEU A 48 -15.35 0.80 21.96
CA LEU A 48 -14.89 0.52 23.32
C LEU A 48 -13.46 0.02 23.20
N THR A 49 -12.55 0.70 23.87
CA THR A 49 -11.18 0.22 24.02
C THR A 49 -11.04 -0.28 25.45
N ALA A 50 -10.57 -1.50 25.62
CA ALA A 50 -10.33 -2.10 26.93
C ALA A 50 -8.83 -2.33 27.14
N ASP A 51 -8.38 -2.09 28.35
CA ASP A 51 -7.05 -2.48 28.80
C ASP A 51 -7.08 -4.00 29.09
N LEU A 52 -6.45 -4.80 28.24
CA LEU A 52 -6.33 -6.26 28.38
C LEU A 52 -4.93 -6.65 28.79
N LYS A 53 -4.81 -7.61 29.70
CA LYS A 53 -3.51 -8.18 30.09
C LYS A 53 -2.87 -8.89 28.89
N THR A 54 -1.69 -8.45 28.49
CA THR A 54 -0.95 -9.08 27.40
C THR A 54 -0.11 -10.23 27.92
N SER A 55 0.32 -11.12 27.02
CA SER A 55 1.03 -12.34 27.39
C SER A 55 2.48 -12.13 27.84
N HIS A 56 2.88 -10.88 28.02
CA HIS A 56 4.21 -10.52 28.42
C HIS A 56 4.28 -10.15 29.89
N ASP A 57 5.04 -10.96 30.62
CA ASP A 57 5.47 -10.78 32.00
C ASP A 57 4.34 -10.61 33.05
N GLY A 58 3.09 -10.87 32.66
CA GLY A 58 1.92 -11.07 33.54
C GLY A 58 1.39 -9.83 34.25
N ASN A 59 2.06 -8.69 34.11
CA ASN A 59 1.76 -7.45 34.83
C ASN A 59 1.51 -6.22 33.94
N GLU A 60 1.57 -6.34 32.60
CA GLU A 60 1.26 -5.24 31.69
C GLU A 60 -0.11 -5.39 31.02
N THR A 61 -0.80 -4.27 30.88
CA THR A 61 -2.10 -4.14 30.21
C THR A 61 -1.93 -3.27 28.97
N ASP A 62 -2.42 -3.72 27.83
CA ASP A 62 -2.42 -2.99 26.56
C ASP A 62 -3.85 -2.75 26.06
N ARG A 63 -4.04 -1.79 25.16
CA ARG A 63 -5.35 -1.28 24.73
C ARG A 63 -5.83 -1.97 23.47
N PHE A 64 -6.93 -2.69 23.58
CA PHE A 64 -7.59 -3.37 22.47
C PHE A 64 -8.99 -2.83 22.24
N ASP A 65 -9.32 -2.53 21.00
CA ASP A 65 -10.69 -2.17 20.62
C ASP A 65 -11.59 -3.41 20.67
N LEU A 66 -12.54 -3.40 21.59
CA LEU A 66 -13.64 -4.37 21.72
C LEU A 66 -14.89 -3.92 20.94
N GLY A 67 -14.80 -2.78 20.23
CA GLY A 67 -15.82 -2.21 19.37
C GLY A 67 -15.36 -2.10 17.91
N GLY A 68 -16.03 -1.28 17.09
CA GLY A 68 -15.69 -1.17 15.65
C GLY A 68 -14.24 -0.69 15.39
N GLN A 69 -13.46 -1.47 14.61
CA GLN A 69 -12.00 -1.33 14.48
C GLN A 69 -11.49 -1.20 13.02
N TRP A 70 -12.25 -1.64 12.01
CA TRP A 70 -11.77 -1.74 10.62
C TRP A 70 -12.60 -0.93 9.61
N LEU A 71 -11.99 -0.70 8.45
CA LEU A 71 -12.49 0.09 7.32
C LEU A 71 -13.74 -0.42 6.60
N GLU A 72 -14.23 -1.60 6.96
CA GLU A 72 -15.38 -2.23 6.32
C GLU A 72 -16.65 -1.39 6.44
N SER A 73 -16.75 -0.46 7.39
CA SER A 73 -18.00 0.25 7.69
C SER A 73 -18.50 1.19 6.58
N LEU A 74 -17.65 1.61 5.63
CA LEU A 74 -18.07 2.44 4.49
C LEU A 74 -18.53 1.60 3.29
N VAL A 75 -17.92 0.44 3.08
CA VAL A 75 -18.21 -0.45 1.95
C VAL A 75 -19.44 -1.32 2.25
N SER A 76 -19.57 -1.80 3.50
CA SER A 76 -20.62 -2.74 3.93
C SER A 76 -22.05 -2.20 3.83
N ASN A 77 -22.23 -0.89 3.61
CA ASN A 77 -23.52 -0.20 3.61
C ASN A 77 -23.95 0.33 2.23
N VAL A 78 -23.21 0.00 1.16
CA VAL A 78 -23.59 0.42 -0.21
C VAL A 78 -24.46 -0.65 -0.86
N PRO A 79 -25.76 -0.39 -1.09
CA PRO A 79 -26.63 -1.32 -1.82
C PRO A 79 -26.16 -1.47 -3.27
N THR A 80 -25.71 -2.66 -3.64
CA THR A 80 -25.14 -2.93 -4.98
C THR A 80 -26.18 -2.93 -6.10
N TRP A 81 -27.46 -3.13 -5.77
CA TRP A 81 -28.56 -3.12 -6.73
C TRP A 81 -29.02 -1.70 -7.09
N ASP A 82 -28.88 -0.74 -6.16
CA ASP A 82 -29.16 0.68 -6.37
C ASP A 82 -28.26 1.52 -5.47
N PRO A 83 -27.05 1.87 -5.93
CA PRO A 83 -26.07 2.62 -5.16
C PRO A 83 -26.56 3.99 -4.69
N MET A 84 -27.54 4.59 -5.37
CA MET A 84 -28.06 5.92 -5.02
C MET A 84 -28.84 5.92 -3.70
N MET A 85 -29.24 4.75 -3.20
CA MET A 85 -29.81 4.58 -1.86
C MET A 85 -28.77 4.73 -0.74
N THR A 86 -27.48 4.85 -1.07
CA THR A 86 -26.41 5.09 -0.08
C THR A 86 -26.61 6.46 0.58
N ARG A 87 -26.40 6.52 1.91
CA ARG A 87 -26.40 7.81 2.61
C ARG A 87 -25.31 8.71 2.02
N ASN A 88 -25.68 9.92 1.60
CA ASN A 88 -24.83 10.87 0.88
C ASN A 88 -24.39 10.40 -0.52
N ALA A 89 -25.20 9.58 -1.21
CA ALA A 89 -24.90 9.13 -2.57
C ALA A 89 -24.56 10.28 -3.53
N ASP A 90 -25.34 11.38 -3.51
CA ASP A 90 -25.06 12.55 -4.36
C ASP A 90 -23.68 13.16 -4.10
N TYR A 91 -23.24 13.19 -2.83
CA TYR A 91 -21.89 13.64 -2.49
C TYR A 91 -20.86 12.65 -3.06
N LEU A 92 -21.03 11.35 -2.82
CA LEU A 92 -20.10 10.33 -3.28
C LEU A 92 -20.02 10.26 -4.82
N ASP A 93 -21.12 10.54 -5.52
CA ASP A 93 -21.19 10.53 -6.99
C ASP A 93 -20.53 11.78 -7.61
N GLN A 94 -20.47 12.88 -6.88
CA GLN A 94 -19.78 14.11 -7.29
C GLN A 94 -18.28 14.12 -6.98
N HIS A 95 -17.75 13.06 -6.36
CA HIS A 95 -16.35 12.98 -5.94
C HIS A 95 -15.62 11.83 -6.63
N THR A 96 -14.31 11.99 -6.73
CA THR A 96 -13.42 10.93 -7.18
C THR A 96 -13.01 10.03 -6.01
N LEU A 97 -12.53 8.82 -6.30
CA LEU A 97 -11.94 7.96 -5.29
C LEU A 97 -10.72 8.63 -4.63
N ALA A 98 -9.93 9.40 -5.40
CA ALA A 98 -8.86 10.22 -4.85
C ALA A 98 -9.36 11.20 -3.79
N ASP A 99 -10.51 11.86 -4.01
CA ASP A 99 -11.09 12.80 -3.04
C ASP A 99 -11.46 12.12 -1.72
N LEU A 100 -11.99 10.89 -1.78
CA LEU A 100 -12.27 10.10 -0.58
C LEU A 100 -11.00 9.67 0.15
N MET A 101 -9.90 9.44 -0.58
CA MET A 101 -8.62 9.05 -0.01
C MET A 101 -7.88 10.24 0.64
N LYS A 102 -8.13 11.49 0.20
CA LYS A 102 -7.42 12.70 0.66
C LYS A 102 -7.34 12.88 2.19
N PRO A 103 -8.41 12.70 2.98
CA PRO A 103 -8.34 12.90 4.44
C PRO A 103 -7.41 11.90 5.14
N TRP A 104 -7.11 10.78 4.48
CA TRP A 104 -6.36 9.65 5.03
C TRP A 104 -4.89 9.73 4.61
N ILE A 105 -4.69 10.20 3.39
CA ILE A 105 -3.40 10.50 2.77
C ILE A 105 -2.69 11.68 3.47
N ARG A 106 -3.44 12.68 3.96
CA ARG A 106 -2.86 13.91 4.55
C ARG A 106 -1.85 13.67 5.68
N ASN A 107 -1.84 12.48 6.27
CA ASN A 107 -0.97 12.12 7.39
C ASN A 107 0.00 10.96 7.08
N SER A 108 0.07 10.45 5.84
CA SER A 108 0.97 9.34 5.50
C SER A 108 1.49 9.41 4.06
N GLY A 109 2.79 9.68 3.91
CA GLY A 109 3.48 9.60 2.62
C GLY A 109 3.58 8.19 2.04
N TYR A 110 3.29 7.15 2.84
CA TYR A 110 3.38 5.74 2.45
C TYR A 110 2.03 5.15 2.01
N ALA A 111 0.91 5.70 2.50
CA ALA A 111 -0.43 5.19 2.16
C ALA A 111 -0.81 5.51 0.70
N THR A 112 -0.42 6.69 0.20
CA THR A 112 -0.79 7.13 -1.15
C THR A 112 -0.25 6.20 -2.24
N PRO A 113 1.06 5.85 -2.28
CA PRO A 113 1.58 4.89 -3.26
C PRO A 113 0.81 3.56 -3.26
N LEU A 114 0.59 2.97 -2.08
CA LEU A 114 -0.06 1.65 -1.96
C LEU A 114 -1.52 1.66 -2.41
N LEU A 115 -2.28 2.70 -2.04
CA LEU A 115 -3.66 2.84 -2.48
C LEU A 115 -3.74 3.10 -3.99
N THR A 116 -2.85 3.93 -4.53
CA THR A 116 -2.75 4.16 -5.98
C THR A 116 -2.41 2.87 -6.74
N ALA A 117 -1.45 2.09 -6.26
CA ALA A 117 -1.11 0.79 -6.82
C ALA A 117 -2.32 -0.15 -6.86
N SER A 118 -3.08 -0.18 -5.76
CA SER A 118 -4.28 -1.00 -5.64
C SER A 118 -5.37 -0.58 -6.64
N VAL A 119 -5.64 0.72 -6.76
CA VAL A 119 -6.64 1.25 -7.71
C VAL A 119 -6.24 0.97 -9.16
N ARG A 120 -4.96 1.15 -9.52
CA ARG A 120 -4.46 0.81 -10.85
C ARG A 120 -4.60 -0.67 -11.17
N THR A 121 -4.41 -1.53 -10.18
CA THR A 121 -4.52 -2.99 -10.35
C THR A 121 -5.98 -3.42 -10.50
N VAL A 122 -6.88 -2.89 -9.68
CA VAL A 122 -8.31 -3.27 -9.69
C VAL A 122 -9.06 -2.66 -10.86
N PHE A 123 -8.88 -1.36 -11.11
CA PHE A 123 -9.66 -0.60 -12.09
C PHE A 123 -8.93 -0.34 -13.41
N GLY A 124 -7.60 -0.47 -13.44
CA GLY A 124 -6.80 -0.07 -14.61
C GLY A 124 -6.76 1.45 -14.82
N CYS A 125 -7.05 2.24 -13.79
CA CYS A 125 -7.16 3.70 -13.85
C CYS A 125 -6.43 4.35 -12.66
N GLU A 126 -6.26 5.67 -12.72
CA GLU A 126 -5.86 6.47 -11.55
C GLU A 126 -7.05 6.70 -10.59
N PRO A 127 -6.82 6.86 -9.28
CA PRO A 127 -7.88 7.20 -8.30
C PRO A 127 -8.71 8.43 -8.67
N GLU A 128 -8.12 9.41 -9.35
CA GLU A 128 -8.77 10.64 -9.81
C GLU A 128 -9.77 10.38 -10.97
N GLN A 129 -9.69 9.23 -11.62
CA GLN A 129 -10.53 8.86 -12.75
C GLN A 129 -11.70 7.96 -12.36
N VAL A 130 -11.74 7.49 -11.12
CA VAL A 130 -12.77 6.57 -10.63
C VAL A 130 -13.76 7.36 -9.78
N ASN A 131 -15.04 7.28 -10.12
CA ASN A 131 -16.11 7.82 -9.30
C ASN A 131 -16.16 7.10 -7.94
N ALA A 132 -16.29 7.87 -6.86
CA ALA A 132 -16.22 7.35 -5.50
C ALA A 132 -17.39 6.40 -5.15
N LEU A 133 -18.62 6.75 -5.49
CA LEU A 133 -19.78 5.89 -5.26
C LEU A 133 -19.65 4.57 -6.04
N PHE A 134 -19.19 4.65 -7.28
CA PHE A 134 -18.92 3.48 -8.12
C PHE A 134 -17.82 2.60 -7.52
N ALA A 135 -16.72 3.18 -7.06
CA ALA A 135 -15.63 2.43 -6.42
C ALA A 135 -16.11 1.66 -5.18
N LEU A 136 -16.90 2.30 -4.32
CA LEU A 136 -17.48 1.66 -3.13
C LEU A 136 -18.47 0.55 -3.51
N THR A 137 -19.33 0.81 -4.50
CA THR A 137 -20.28 -0.17 -5.04
C THR A 137 -19.56 -1.40 -5.60
N TYR A 138 -18.54 -1.18 -6.43
CA TYR A 138 -17.73 -2.23 -7.03
C TYR A 138 -17.04 -3.07 -5.95
N THR A 139 -16.47 -2.39 -4.95
CA THR A 139 -15.80 -3.04 -3.82
C THR A 139 -16.78 -3.90 -3.02
N GLN A 140 -17.98 -3.38 -2.74
CA GLN A 140 -19.01 -4.13 -2.01
C GLN A 140 -19.54 -5.31 -2.81
N ALA A 141 -19.74 -5.14 -4.12
CA ALA A 141 -20.14 -6.23 -5.02
C ALA A 141 -19.08 -7.34 -5.08
N GLY A 142 -17.80 -6.99 -4.94
CA GLY A 142 -16.68 -7.92 -4.79
C GLY A 142 -16.55 -8.59 -3.42
N GLY A 143 -17.44 -8.27 -2.47
CA GLY A 143 -17.38 -8.78 -1.10
C GLY A 143 -16.31 -8.12 -0.22
N GLY A 144 -15.89 -6.91 -0.57
CA GLY A 144 -14.92 -6.12 0.18
C GLY A 144 -13.56 -5.97 -0.52
N PHE A 145 -12.80 -4.97 -0.09
CA PHE A 145 -11.51 -4.62 -0.71
C PHE A 145 -10.48 -5.75 -0.58
N MET A 146 -10.33 -6.32 0.64
CA MET A 146 -9.38 -7.41 0.86
C MET A 146 -9.72 -8.63 -0.01
N ARG A 147 -11.00 -8.99 -0.11
CA ARG A 147 -11.46 -10.10 -0.95
C ARG A 147 -11.14 -9.89 -2.42
N LEU A 148 -11.19 -8.65 -2.91
CA LEU A 148 -10.85 -8.32 -4.30
C LEU A 148 -9.34 -8.32 -4.59
N SER A 149 -8.50 -8.13 -3.58
CA SER A 149 -7.08 -7.81 -3.76
C SER A 149 -6.11 -8.90 -3.30
N LEU A 150 -6.55 -9.86 -2.48
CA LEU A 150 -5.67 -10.85 -1.86
C LEU A 150 -5.67 -12.22 -2.53
N THR A 151 -4.58 -12.95 -2.32
CA THR A 151 -4.39 -14.34 -2.76
C THR A 151 -4.81 -15.39 -1.72
N ASP A 152 -5.23 -14.95 -0.53
CA ASP A 152 -5.70 -15.78 0.58
C ASP A 152 -6.93 -16.64 0.23
N PRO A 153 -7.21 -17.70 1.03
CA PRO A 153 -8.45 -18.47 0.91
C PRO A 153 -9.69 -17.57 0.85
N ASP A 154 -10.64 -17.94 -0.03
CA ASP A 154 -11.90 -17.23 -0.30
C ASP A 154 -11.76 -15.84 -0.96
N CYS A 155 -10.54 -15.42 -1.30
CA CYS A 155 -10.25 -14.18 -2.03
C CYS A 155 -10.16 -14.41 -3.57
N ALA A 156 -10.26 -13.31 -4.32
CA ALA A 156 -10.46 -13.34 -5.77
C ALA A 156 -9.28 -13.97 -6.54
N GLN A 157 -8.07 -13.93 -5.98
CA GLN A 157 -6.86 -14.46 -6.61
C GLN A 157 -6.47 -15.87 -6.12
N GLU A 158 -7.28 -16.52 -5.27
CA GLU A 158 -6.97 -17.82 -4.66
C GLU A 158 -6.77 -18.95 -5.70
N LYS A 159 -7.65 -19.04 -6.69
CA LYS A 159 -7.75 -20.22 -7.59
C LYS A 159 -7.60 -19.86 -9.05
N LYS A 160 -6.94 -20.77 -9.78
CA LYS A 160 -6.85 -20.76 -11.24
C LYS A 160 -7.48 -22.04 -11.80
N ILE A 161 -8.11 -21.93 -12.97
CA ILE A 161 -8.65 -23.08 -13.69
C ILE A 161 -7.48 -23.83 -14.35
N LYS A 162 -7.31 -25.11 -13.99
CA LYS A 162 -6.34 -26.01 -14.62
C LYS A 162 -6.62 -26.10 -16.13
N GLY A 163 -5.59 -25.87 -16.96
CA GLY A 163 -5.72 -25.82 -18.42
C GLY A 163 -6.22 -24.48 -19.00
N GLY A 164 -6.54 -23.50 -18.16
CA GLY A 164 -6.96 -22.16 -18.59
C GLY A 164 -8.47 -21.93 -18.61
N SER A 165 -8.89 -20.68 -18.40
CA SER A 165 -10.30 -20.31 -18.23
C SER A 165 -11.12 -20.33 -19.52
N GLN A 166 -10.47 -20.22 -20.69
CA GLN A 166 -11.15 -20.27 -22.00
C GLN A 166 -11.91 -21.59 -22.23
N GLN A 167 -11.48 -22.67 -21.57
CA GLN A 167 -12.14 -23.97 -21.64
C GLN A 167 -13.62 -23.90 -21.23
N ILE A 168 -14.01 -22.99 -20.33
CA ILE A 168 -15.43 -22.78 -19.98
C ILE A 168 -16.23 -22.44 -21.23
N SER A 169 -15.75 -21.49 -22.03
CA SER A 169 -16.42 -21.07 -23.26
C SER A 169 -16.42 -22.18 -24.32
N GLN A 170 -15.32 -22.93 -24.44
CA GLN A 170 -15.22 -24.05 -25.39
C GLN A 170 -16.23 -25.15 -25.05
N LEU A 171 -16.31 -25.56 -23.78
CA LEU A 171 -17.28 -26.54 -23.31
C LEU A 171 -18.73 -26.08 -23.47
N LEU A 172 -19.01 -24.77 -23.31
CA LEU A 172 -20.33 -24.22 -23.57
C LEU A 172 -20.70 -24.30 -25.05
N VAL A 173 -19.76 -24.01 -25.96
CA VAL A 173 -19.98 -24.15 -27.42
C VAL A 173 -20.32 -25.60 -27.77
N GLU A 174 -19.58 -26.57 -27.24
CA GLU A 174 -19.87 -28.00 -27.45
C GLU A 174 -21.28 -28.39 -26.99
N ARG A 175 -21.75 -27.84 -25.87
CA ARG A 175 -23.10 -28.11 -25.33
C ARG A 175 -24.22 -27.43 -26.12
N LEU A 176 -23.96 -26.26 -26.70
CA LEU A 176 -24.95 -25.49 -27.45
C LEU A 176 -25.16 -26.01 -28.88
N GLY A 177 -24.26 -26.86 -29.39
CA GLY A 177 -24.29 -27.34 -30.77
C GLY A 177 -23.82 -26.26 -31.74
N THR A 178 -24.69 -25.78 -32.64
CA THR A 178 -24.29 -24.82 -33.68
C THR A 178 -24.18 -23.39 -33.14
N VAL A 179 -22.96 -22.94 -32.86
CA VAL A 179 -22.64 -21.53 -32.61
C VAL A 179 -22.14 -20.89 -33.89
N LEU A 180 -22.91 -19.97 -34.46
CA LEU A 180 -22.52 -19.25 -35.67
C LEU A 180 -21.60 -18.08 -35.32
N VAL A 181 -20.32 -18.20 -35.65
CA VAL A 181 -19.34 -17.10 -35.55
C VAL A 181 -19.28 -16.39 -36.90
N THR A 182 -19.66 -15.12 -36.92
CA THR A 182 -19.64 -14.28 -38.13
C THR A 182 -18.83 -13.02 -37.85
N THR A 183 -17.86 -12.72 -38.71
CA THR A 183 -17.07 -11.48 -38.66
C THR A 183 -17.80 -10.37 -39.40
N SER A 184 -17.41 -9.11 -39.17
CA SER A 184 -17.96 -7.93 -39.86
C SER A 184 -17.84 -7.99 -41.39
N GLN A 185 -16.99 -8.87 -41.93
CA GLN A 185 -16.73 -9.03 -43.35
C GLN A 185 -17.84 -9.79 -44.10
N ASN A 186 -18.72 -10.50 -43.39
CA ASN A 186 -19.67 -11.42 -44.03
C ASN A 186 -21.05 -10.81 -44.35
N HIS A 187 -21.30 -9.53 -44.03
CA HIS A 187 -22.55 -8.79 -44.31
C HIS A 187 -23.85 -9.62 -44.27
N LYS A 188 -24.00 -10.49 -43.25
CA LYS A 188 -25.19 -11.33 -43.10
C LYS A 188 -26.26 -10.62 -42.28
N THR A 189 -27.51 -10.74 -42.74
CA THR A 189 -28.69 -10.24 -42.03
C THR A 189 -29.35 -11.37 -41.25
N PHE A 190 -29.66 -11.13 -39.98
CA PHE A 190 -30.39 -12.05 -39.12
C PHE A 190 -31.66 -11.38 -38.61
N GLN A 191 -32.77 -12.13 -38.54
CA GLN A 191 -34.01 -11.69 -37.91
C GLN A 191 -34.21 -12.43 -36.59
N CYS A 192 -34.57 -11.70 -35.53
CA CYS A 192 -34.84 -12.25 -34.22
C CYS A 192 -35.99 -11.50 -33.54
N ARG A 193 -36.66 -12.14 -32.57
CA ARG A 193 -37.70 -11.48 -31.77
C ARG A 193 -37.12 -10.56 -30.70
N LYS A 194 -35.93 -10.91 -30.21
CA LYS A 194 -35.20 -10.18 -29.16
C LYS A 194 -33.71 -10.27 -29.45
N LEU A 195 -33.00 -9.18 -29.18
CA LEU A 195 -31.55 -9.07 -29.27
C LEU A 195 -30.97 -8.86 -27.87
N ILE A 196 -29.92 -9.60 -27.54
CA ILE A 196 -29.14 -9.42 -26.30
C ILE A 196 -27.74 -8.99 -26.72
N LEU A 197 -27.25 -7.89 -26.14
CA LEU A 197 -25.89 -7.39 -26.36
C LEU A 197 -25.04 -7.75 -25.15
N THR A 198 -24.04 -8.62 -25.35
CA THR A 198 -23.11 -9.06 -24.30
C THR A 198 -21.69 -8.54 -24.57
N ILE A 199 -21.59 -7.28 -24.99
CA ILE A 199 -20.33 -6.60 -25.33
C ILE A 199 -20.15 -5.38 -24.39
N PRO A 200 -18.91 -4.92 -24.17
CA PRO A 200 -18.65 -3.74 -23.35
C PRO A 200 -19.43 -2.50 -23.84
N PRO A 201 -19.87 -1.60 -22.93
CA PRO A 201 -20.59 -0.38 -23.27
C PRO A 201 -19.95 0.44 -24.40
N SER A 202 -18.63 0.59 -24.39
CA SER A 202 -17.88 1.32 -25.41
C SER A 202 -17.99 0.69 -26.81
N GLN A 203 -18.18 -0.63 -26.91
CA GLN A 203 -18.37 -1.34 -28.17
C GLN A 203 -19.82 -1.29 -28.68
N ILE A 204 -20.77 -0.88 -27.85
CA ILE A 204 -22.17 -0.65 -28.26
C ILE A 204 -22.30 0.68 -29.02
N ILE A 205 -21.53 1.70 -28.63
CA ILE A 205 -21.56 3.05 -29.22
C ILE A 205 -21.46 3.06 -30.75
N PRO A 206 -20.52 2.33 -31.41
CA PRO A 206 -20.41 2.34 -32.86
C PRO A 206 -21.53 1.57 -33.59
N ILE A 207 -22.40 0.82 -32.89
CA ILE A 207 -23.52 0.10 -33.50
C ILE A 207 -24.59 1.10 -33.95
N GLN A 208 -25.01 1.01 -35.21
CA GLN A 208 -26.09 1.83 -35.75
C GLN A 208 -27.46 1.23 -35.41
N PHE A 209 -28.23 1.93 -34.57
CA PHE A 209 -29.59 1.54 -34.19
C PHE A 209 -30.65 2.29 -35.02
N LYS A 210 -31.66 1.56 -35.49
CA LYS A 210 -32.85 2.10 -36.16
C LYS A 210 -34.11 1.47 -35.54
N PRO A 211 -34.95 2.23 -34.81
CA PRO A 211 -34.76 3.63 -34.41
C PRO A 211 -33.54 3.80 -33.48
N MET A 212 -33.01 5.02 -33.38
CA MET A 212 -31.88 5.31 -32.50
C MET A 212 -32.22 4.99 -31.05
N LEU A 213 -31.20 4.62 -30.26
CA LEU A 213 -31.34 4.51 -28.82
C LEU A 213 -31.73 5.87 -28.21
N PRO A 214 -32.57 5.88 -27.14
CA PRO A 214 -32.90 7.09 -26.40
C PRO A 214 -31.66 7.88 -25.96
N GLY A 215 -31.78 9.21 -25.89
CA GLY A 215 -30.66 10.11 -25.57
C GLY A 215 -29.93 9.74 -24.28
N TYR A 216 -30.67 9.53 -23.18
CA TYR A 216 -30.09 9.17 -21.89
C TYR A 216 -29.22 7.90 -21.96
N LYS A 217 -29.63 6.90 -22.75
CA LYS A 217 -28.91 5.63 -22.88
C LYS A 217 -27.63 5.81 -23.68
N ARG A 218 -27.65 6.64 -24.73
CA ARG A 218 -26.46 6.97 -25.50
C ARG A 218 -25.45 7.75 -24.68
N GLU A 219 -25.90 8.72 -23.87
CA GLU A 219 -25.01 9.48 -22.99
C GLU A 219 -24.42 8.62 -21.88
N MET A 220 -25.22 7.78 -21.23
CA MET A 220 -24.74 6.84 -20.21
C MET A 220 -23.60 5.95 -20.74
N LEU A 221 -23.75 5.37 -21.93
CA LEU A 221 -22.73 4.48 -22.53
C LEU A 221 -21.38 5.19 -22.76
N LYS A 222 -21.37 6.51 -23.00
CA LYS A 222 -20.13 7.30 -23.18
C LYS A 222 -19.39 7.56 -21.87
N HIS A 223 -20.08 7.55 -20.74
CA HIS A 223 -19.52 7.86 -19.41
C HIS A 223 -19.05 6.60 -18.65
N MET A 224 -18.83 5.50 -19.37
CA MET A 224 -18.28 4.25 -18.82
C MET A 224 -16.91 3.93 -19.46
N PRO A 225 -15.85 4.68 -19.11
CA PRO A 225 -14.53 4.46 -19.68
C PRO A 225 -13.95 3.09 -19.27
N ILE A 226 -13.07 2.54 -20.11
CA ILE A 226 -12.35 1.29 -19.82
C ILE A 226 -10.98 1.65 -19.26
N GLY A 227 -10.54 0.93 -18.23
CA GLY A 227 -9.17 1.03 -17.72
C GLY A 227 -8.11 0.58 -18.72
N CYS A 228 -6.90 1.10 -18.55
CA CYS A 228 -5.73 0.71 -19.32
C CYS A 228 -4.93 -0.34 -18.53
N CYS A 229 -4.74 -1.52 -19.10
CA CYS A 229 -3.98 -2.59 -18.45
C CYS A 229 -3.22 -3.44 -19.48
N ILE A 230 -1.98 -3.79 -19.14
CA ILE A 230 -1.18 -4.79 -19.86
C ILE A 230 -0.93 -5.95 -18.89
N LYS A 231 -1.24 -7.17 -19.34
CA LYS A 231 -0.88 -8.40 -18.63
C LYS A 231 0.40 -8.97 -19.25
N PHE A 232 1.35 -9.36 -18.41
CA PHE A 232 2.56 -10.04 -18.85
C PHE A 232 2.81 -11.31 -18.01
N ILE A 233 3.61 -12.21 -18.56
CA ILE A 233 4.03 -13.45 -17.91
C ILE A 233 5.53 -13.58 -18.15
N SER A 234 6.30 -13.71 -17.07
CA SER A 234 7.74 -13.97 -17.11
C SER A 234 7.96 -15.42 -16.70
N ILE A 235 8.52 -16.22 -17.60
CA ILE A 235 8.79 -17.65 -17.40
C ILE A 235 10.25 -17.83 -17.02
N PHE A 236 10.51 -18.72 -16.07
CA PHE A 236 11.84 -19.00 -15.54
C PHE A 236 12.11 -20.50 -15.49
N ASP A 237 13.40 -20.87 -15.48
CA ASP A 237 13.82 -22.27 -15.30
C ASP A 237 13.50 -22.78 -13.89
N LYS A 238 13.54 -21.89 -12.89
CA LYS A 238 13.27 -22.19 -11.47
C LYS A 238 12.39 -21.12 -10.84
N ALA A 239 11.61 -21.52 -9.84
CA ALA A 239 10.84 -20.60 -8.99
C ALA A 239 11.75 -20.03 -7.89
N PHE A 240 12.79 -19.28 -8.28
CA PHE A 240 13.84 -18.80 -7.36
C PHE A 240 13.29 -17.97 -6.19
N TRP A 241 12.21 -17.21 -6.40
CA TRP A 241 11.52 -16.49 -5.33
C TRP A 241 11.05 -17.41 -4.19
N ARG A 242 10.60 -18.63 -4.50
CA ARG A 242 10.21 -19.61 -3.47
C ARG A 242 11.42 -20.19 -2.75
N GLU A 243 12.54 -20.37 -3.44
CA GLU A 243 13.80 -20.83 -2.85
C GLU A 243 14.28 -19.82 -1.79
N ASP A 244 14.01 -18.52 -2.02
CA ASP A 244 14.28 -17.42 -1.09
C ASP A 244 13.17 -17.21 -0.03
N GLY A 245 12.17 -18.09 0.03
CA GLY A 245 11.06 -18.00 1.00
C GLY A 245 10.01 -16.94 0.69
N LEU A 246 9.99 -16.39 -0.53
CA LEU A 246 9.05 -15.37 -0.98
C LEU A 246 7.85 -16.00 -1.71
N SER A 247 6.67 -15.37 -1.58
CA SER A 247 5.45 -15.83 -2.28
C SER A 247 5.47 -15.56 -3.79
N GLY A 248 6.30 -14.64 -4.26
CA GLY A 248 6.27 -14.11 -5.63
C GLY A 248 5.26 -12.97 -5.82
N GLU A 249 4.59 -12.53 -4.75
CA GLU A 249 3.66 -11.40 -4.78
C GLU A 249 4.39 -10.07 -4.60
N VAL A 250 4.09 -9.08 -5.46
CA VAL A 250 4.61 -7.71 -5.36
C VAL A 250 3.51 -6.72 -5.69
N ILE A 251 3.36 -5.68 -4.87
CA ILE A 251 2.54 -4.51 -5.16
C ILE A 251 3.48 -3.33 -5.39
N SER A 252 3.25 -2.57 -6.46
CA SER A 252 4.04 -1.39 -6.80
C SER A 252 3.15 -0.29 -7.38
N ASP A 253 3.45 0.95 -7.04
CA ASP A 253 2.80 2.12 -7.63
C ASP A 253 3.52 2.59 -8.91
N GLY A 254 4.44 1.78 -9.45
CA GLY A 254 5.27 2.16 -10.59
C GLY A 254 6.27 3.29 -10.29
N SER A 255 6.55 3.61 -9.02
CA SER A 255 7.56 4.63 -8.67
C SER A 255 8.98 4.26 -9.12
N PHE A 256 9.31 2.97 -9.19
CA PHE A 256 10.57 2.52 -9.77
C PHE A 256 10.48 2.56 -11.30
N ALA A 257 11.04 3.59 -11.92
CA ALA A 257 11.08 3.77 -13.36
C ALA A 257 12.44 3.32 -13.95
N PRO A 258 12.47 2.21 -14.72
CA PRO A 258 13.61 1.82 -15.55
C PRO A 258 14.01 2.94 -16.51
N HIS A 259 15.29 2.99 -16.88
CA HIS A 259 15.88 4.05 -17.71
C HIS A 259 14.99 4.43 -18.91
N ALA A 260 14.76 5.74 -19.10
CA ALA A 260 14.02 6.39 -20.20
C ALA A 260 12.48 6.51 -20.09
N HIS A 261 11.84 6.04 -19.01
CA HIS A 261 10.41 6.29 -18.78
C HIS A 261 10.15 7.12 -17.52
N SER A 262 9.04 7.87 -17.50
CA SER A 262 8.63 8.69 -16.34
C SER A 262 7.93 7.90 -15.24
N ILE A 263 7.63 6.62 -15.48
CA ILE A 263 6.96 5.71 -14.55
C ILE A 263 7.35 4.26 -14.86
N GLY A 264 7.41 3.42 -13.83
CA GLY A 264 7.69 1.99 -13.91
C GLY A 264 6.57 1.15 -14.54
N PRO A 265 6.92 -0.01 -15.13
CA PRO A 265 5.96 -0.91 -15.76
C PRO A 265 5.23 -1.83 -14.77
N MET A 266 5.66 -1.98 -13.53
CA MET A 266 5.07 -2.98 -12.62
C MET A 266 4.05 -2.33 -11.69
N THR A 267 2.82 -2.86 -11.66
CA THR A 267 1.80 -2.47 -10.66
C THR A 267 1.41 -3.58 -9.70
N TYR A 268 1.33 -4.81 -10.22
CA TYR A 268 1.05 -5.99 -9.41
C TYR A 268 1.72 -7.21 -10.04
N LEU A 269 2.19 -8.12 -9.20
CA LEU A 269 2.85 -9.35 -9.59
C LEU A 269 2.43 -10.45 -8.63
N ILE A 270 2.22 -11.66 -9.14
CA ILE A 270 1.93 -12.84 -8.35
C ILE A 270 2.65 -14.06 -8.94
N ASP A 271 2.72 -15.11 -8.15
CA ASP A 271 3.13 -16.42 -8.64
C ASP A 271 2.16 -16.94 -9.70
N GLY A 272 2.65 -16.98 -10.93
CA GLY A 272 1.94 -17.39 -12.12
C GLY A 272 2.15 -18.84 -12.50
N THR A 273 2.85 -19.64 -11.68
CA THR A 273 3.27 -21.01 -12.02
C THR A 273 2.15 -21.79 -12.68
N SER A 274 2.48 -22.43 -13.80
CA SER A 274 1.50 -23.14 -14.61
C SER A 274 0.99 -24.37 -13.86
N SER A 275 -0.16 -24.90 -14.27
CA SER A 275 -0.67 -26.17 -13.72
C SER A 275 0.23 -27.37 -13.99
N ASN A 276 1.20 -27.23 -14.89
CA ASN A 276 2.20 -28.26 -15.22
C ASN A 276 3.51 -28.03 -14.44
N GLY A 277 3.54 -27.08 -13.50
CA GLY A 277 4.71 -26.78 -12.67
C GLY A 277 5.73 -25.85 -13.31
N THR A 278 5.43 -25.25 -14.48
CA THR A 278 6.34 -24.28 -15.12
C THR A 278 6.45 -23.02 -14.27
N PRO A 279 7.62 -22.68 -13.71
CA PRO A 279 7.80 -21.48 -12.90
C PRO A 279 7.53 -20.23 -13.73
N ALA A 280 6.62 -19.40 -13.25
CA ALA A 280 6.30 -18.14 -13.89
C ALA A 280 5.85 -17.10 -12.88
N LEU A 281 6.13 -15.84 -13.15
CA LEU A 281 5.53 -14.69 -12.49
C LEU A 281 4.52 -14.05 -13.45
N LEU A 282 3.30 -13.84 -12.97
CA LEU A 282 2.23 -13.20 -13.73
C LEU A 282 2.05 -11.80 -13.17
N GLY A 283 2.13 -10.79 -14.04
CA GLY A 283 2.01 -9.41 -13.60
C GLY A 283 1.11 -8.55 -14.46
N PHE A 284 0.79 -7.40 -13.89
CA PHE A 284 -0.06 -6.39 -14.48
C PHE A 284 0.66 -5.03 -14.46
N ILE A 285 0.48 -4.30 -15.55
CA ILE A 285 0.80 -2.89 -15.72
C ILE A 285 -0.54 -2.19 -15.81
N GLY A 286 -0.95 -1.43 -14.79
CA GLY A 286 -2.27 -0.78 -14.73
C GLY A 286 -2.21 0.75 -14.78
N GLY A 287 -3.30 1.38 -15.21
CA GLY A 287 -3.47 2.84 -15.16
C GLY A 287 -2.45 3.59 -15.99
N ARG A 288 -1.88 4.66 -15.43
CA ARG A 288 -0.87 5.50 -16.08
C ARG A 288 0.37 4.71 -16.48
N CYS A 289 0.77 3.69 -15.70
CA CYS A 289 1.85 2.79 -16.10
C CYS A 289 1.51 2.16 -17.47
N ALA A 290 0.30 1.62 -17.62
CA ALA A 290 -0.12 0.97 -18.85
C ALA A 290 -0.17 1.95 -20.02
N SER A 291 -0.68 3.18 -19.79
CA SER A 291 -0.76 4.21 -20.82
C SER A 291 0.63 4.60 -21.37
N VAL A 292 1.64 4.69 -20.51
CA VAL A 292 3.02 4.98 -20.93
C VAL A 292 3.65 3.78 -21.64
N TRP A 293 3.52 2.58 -21.06
CA TRP A 293 4.20 1.38 -21.55
C TRP A 293 3.52 0.68 -22.73
N THR A 294 2.29 1.05 -23.08
CA THR A 294 1.60 0.57 -24.30
C THR A 294 2.34 1.06 -25.56
N SER A 295 2.84 2.30 -25.54
CA SER A 295 3.56 2.92 -26.66
C SER A 295 4.99 2.40 -26.80
N ALA A 296 5.54 1.79 -25.75
CA ALA A 296 6.88 1.19 -25.80
C ALA A 296 6.92 -0.01 -26.76
N THR A 297 8.09 -0.31 -27.30
CA THR A 297 8.34 -1.54 -28.05
C THR A 297 8.31 -2.75 -27.12
N TYR A 298 8.26 -3.95 -27.72
CA TYR A 298 8.34 -5.19 -26.94
C TYR A 298 9.66 -5.28 -26.15
N GLU A 299 10.81 -4.95 -26.76
CA GLU A 299 12.11 -5.03 -26.09
C GLU A 299 12.26 -4.02 -24.96
N GLU A 300 11.74 -2.80 -25.12
CA GLU A 300 11.72 -1.79 -24.04
C GLU A 300 10.89 -2.29 -22.86
N ARG A 301 9.67 -2.79 -23.11
CA ARG A 301 8.83 -3.41 -22.06
C ARG A 301 9.56 -4.55 -21.37
N ARG A 302 10.18 -5.45 -22.15
CA ARG A 302 10.91 -6.62 -21.63
C ARG A 302 12.04 -6.18 -20.72
N LYS A 303 12.86 -5.23 -21.17
CA LYS A 303 13.98 -4.67 -20.40
C LYS A 303 13.49 -4.02 -19.10
N GLY A 304 12.48 -3.17 -19.17
CA GLY A 304 11.92 -2.49 -18.00
C GLY A 304 11.37 -3.47 -16.96
N LEU A 305 10.66 -4.52 -17.40
CA LEU A 305 10.16 -5.56 -16.52
C LEU A 305 11.29 -6.35 -15.85
N ILE A 306 12.35 -6.69 -16.59
CA ILE A 306 13.54 -7.37 -16.04
C ILE A 306 14.20 -6.49 -14.98
N GLU A 307 14.37 -5.20 -15.23
CA GLU A 307 14.95 -4.27 -14.25
C GLU A 307 14.11 -4.22 -12.95
N CYS A 308 12.78 -4.15 -13.06
CA CYS A 308 11.92 -4.19 -11.88
C CYS A 308 12.03 -5.53 -11.13
N LEU A 309 12.03 -6.66 -11.84
CA LEU A 309 12.15 -7.99 -11.23
C LEU A 309 13.49 -8.16 -10.52
N SER A 310 14.59 -7.73 -11.14
CA SER A 310 15.91 -7.70 -10.52
C SER A 310 15.94 -6.78 -9.29
N ARG A 311 15.23 -5.66 -9.30
CA ARG A 311 15.13 -4.79 -8.12
C ARG A 311 14.34 -5.44 -6.99
N TYR A 312 13.22 -6.10 -7.29
CA TYR A 312 12.29 -6.62 -6.29
C TYR A 312 12.72 -7.95 -5.71
N PHE A 313 13.39 -8.80 -6.48
CA PHE A 313 13.85 -10.12 -6.04
C PHE A 313 15.38 -10.27 -6.02
N GLY A 314 16.14 -9.30 -6.52
CA GLY A 314 17.52 -9.54 -6.95
C GLY A 314 18.63 -8.72 -6.30
N GLU A 315 18.48 -8.10 -5.11
CA GLU A 315 19.65 -7.50 -4.44
C GLU A 315 20.20 -8.32 -3.25
N PRO A 316 21.18 -9.22 -3.50
CA PRO A 316 22.00 -9.83 -2.46
C PRO A 316 23.05 -8.85 -1.87
N TYR A 317 23.19 -7.64 -2.42
CA TYR A 317 24.26 -6.68 -2.08
C TYR A 317 23.86 -5.60 -1.08
N SER A 318 22.58 -5.46 -0.73
CA SER A 318 22.16 -4.50 0.31
C SER A 318 22.34 -5.07 1.72
N GLY A 319 22.31 -6.39 1.89
CA GLY A 319 22.39 -7.05 3.20
C GLY A 319 21.20 -6.81 4.15
N GLY A 320 20.29 -5.87 3.83
CA GLY A 320 19.09 -5.51 4.58
C GLY A 320 18.80 -4.00 4.54
N CYS A 321 17.64 -3.58 5.07
CA CYS A 321 17.20 -2.18 5.25
C CYS A 321 16.47 -2.05 6.61
N PRO A 322 16.34 -0.84 7.21
CA PRO A 322 16.78 0.48 6.72
C PRO A 322 18.27 0.79 6.94
N CYS A 323 18.95 0.07 7.84
CA CYS A 323 20.39 0.14 8.09
C CYS A 323 20.85 -1.10 8.90
N HIS A 324 22.16 -1.32 9.02
CA HIS A 324 22.68 -2.37 9.89
C HIS A 324 22.63 -1.97 11.38
N ASN A 325 22.39 -2.96 12.24
CA ASN A 325 22.34 -2.79 13.70
C ASN A 325 23.49 -3.52 14.41
N ALA A 326 23.88 -3.03 15.59
CA ALA A 326 24.84 -3.71 16.45
C ALA A 326 24.15 -4.78 17.32
N THR A 327 24.81 -5.92 17.52
CA THR A 327 24.32 -6.98 18.40
C THR A 327 24.60 -6.65 19.87
N THR A 328 23.85 -7.28 20.79
CA THR A 328 24.05 -7.06 22.22
C THR A 328 25.48 -7.42 22.63
N GLY A 329 26.16 -6.48 23.30
CA GLY A 329 27.53 -6.67 23.79
C GLY A 329 28.66 -6.38 22.79
N SER A 330 28.34 -6.11 21.51
CA SER A 330 29.35 -5.85 20.46
C SER A 330 29.79 -4.40 20.37
N MET A 331 29.16 -3.47 21.09
CA MET A 331 29.44 -2.02 20.95
C MET A 331 30.91 -1.65 21.19
N LYS A 332 31.63 -2.39 22.03
CA LYS A 332 33.08 -2.23 22.23
C LYS A 332 33.87 -2.44 20.92
N ASP A 333 33.46 -3.41 20.11
CA ASP A 333 34.10 -3.76 18.85
C ASP A 333 33.71 -2.75 17.75
N PHE A 334 32.50 -2.20 17.83
CA PHE A 334 32.01 -1.13 16.94
C PHE A 334 32.74 0.20 17.16
N VAL A 335 32.97 0.60 18.42
CA VAL A 335 33.62 1.89 18.74
C VAL A 335 35.08 1.90 18.28
N ASP A 336 35.78 0.78 18.45
CA ASP A 336 37.21 0.69 18.12
C ASP A 336 37.48 0.38 16.64
N GLY A 337 36.57 -0.32 15.97
CA GLY A 337 36.79 -0.88 14.63
C GLY A 337 36.07 -0.17 13.49
N LEU A 338 34.81 0.26 13.67
CA LEU A 338 33.90 0.55 12.55
C LEU A 338 34.37 1.65 11.60
N ARG A 339 35.05 2.66 12.15
CA ARG A 339 35.54 3.83 11.39
C ARG A 339 37.05 3.76 11.15
N LYS A 340 37.73 2.82 11.80
CA LYS A 340 39.19 2.75 11.81
C LYS A 340 39.66 2.28 10.45
N SER A 341 40.45 3.12 9.77
CA SER A 341 41.09 2.72 8.53
C SER A 341 42.06 1.54 8.76
N TYR A 342 42.22 0.71 7.73
CA TYR A 342 43.18 -0.38 7.74
C TYR A 342 44.09 -0.27 6.53
N LYS A 343 45.34 0.13 6.76
CA LYS A 343 46.31 0.46 5.70
C LYS A 343 45.72 1.52 4.77
N MET A 344 45.60 1.23 3.48
CA MET A 344 45.06 2.13 2.45
C MET A 344 43.53 2.05 2.30
N ILE A 345 42.84 1.36 3.23
CA ILE A 345 41.40 1.13 3.16
C ILE A 345 40.71 2.02 4.18
N HIS A 346 39.83 2.90 3.69
CA HIS A 346 38.97 3.76 4.48
C HIS A 346 37.52 3.29 4.37
N PHE A 347 36.82 3.26 5.50
CA PHE A 347 35.45 2.74 5.58
C PHE A 347 34.47 3.90 5.65
N ALA A 348 33.52 3.97 4.71
CA ALA A 348 32.41 4.94 4.67
C ALA A 348 31.06 4.21 4.81
N GLY A 349 29.96 4.85 4.40
CA GLY A 349 28.60 4.32 4.58
C GLY A 349 27.93 4.87 5.85
N THR A 350 26.60 4.95 5.84
CA THR A 350 25.83 5.68 6.86
C THR A 350 26.06 5.17 8.28
N GLU A 351 26.38 3.88 8.44
CA GLU A 351 26.74 3.24 9.71
C GLU A 351 28.00 3.83 10.34
N THR A 352 28.91 4.39 9.55
CA THR A 352 30.16 5.00 10.02
C THR A 352 29.98 6.46 10.46
N ALA A 353 28.80 7.06 10.25
CA ALA A 353 28.50 8.42 10.67
C ALA A 353 28.48 8.55 12.21
N THR A 354 28.54 9.79 12.70
CA THR A 354 28.36 10.08 14.14
C THR A 354 27.11 10.90 14.45
N GLN A 355 26.43 11.37 13.41
CA GLN A 355 25.10 12.00 13.43
C GLN A 355 24.26 11.32 12.35
N TRP A 356 22.95 11.16 12.58
CA TRP A 356 22.02 10.61 11.59
C TRP A 356 22.43 9.23 10.99
N MET A 357 23.04 8.38 11.82
CA MET A 357 23.42 7.00 11.45
C MET A 357 22.19 6.23 10.96
N GLY A 358 22.28 5.64 9.76
CA GLY A 358 21.17 4.93 9.12
C GLY A 358 20.30 5.78 8.19
N TYR A 359 20.61 7.08 8.04
CA TYR A 359 19.88 8.02 7.18
C TYR A 359 20.77 8.57 6.05
N MET A 360 20.15 9.24 5.07
CA MET A 360 20.85 9.83 3.92
C MET A 360 21.87 10.89 4.34
N ASP A 361 21.54 11.76 5.30
CA ASP A 361 22.47 12.74 5.88
C ASP A 361 23.71 12.08 6.51
N GLY A 362 23.53 10.95 7.20
CA GLY A 362 24.63 10.15 7.73
C GLY A 362 25.51 9.55 6.64
N ALA A 363 24.94 9.15 5.49
CA ALA A 363 25.73 8.65 4.36
C ALA A 363 26.64 9.74 3.77
N VAL A 364 26.12 10.98 3.64
CA VAL A 364 26.89 12.13 3.17
C VAL A 364 28.00 12.51 4.16
N ASP A 365 27.68 12.54 5.46
CA ASP A 365 28.65 12.82 6.54
C ASP A 365 29.80 11.79 6.55
N ALA A 366 29.45 10.50 6.53
CA ALA A 366 30.39 9.40 6.47
C ALA A 366 31.30 9.46 5.22
N GLY A 367 30.74 9.81 4.06
CA GLY A 367 31.48 9.95 2.80
C GLY A 367 32.48 11.11 2.85
N ARG A 368 32.07 12.28 3.36
CA ARG A 368 32.94 13.45 3.52
C ARG A 368 34.12 13.16 4.43
N ARG A 369 33.88 12.55 5.60
CA ARG A 369 34.95 12.19 6.53
C ARG A 369 35.93 11.17 5.93
N ALA A 370 35.47 10.13 5.24
CA ALA A 370 36.36 9.18 4.56
C ALA A 370 37.24 9.89 3.51
N ALA A 371 36.65 10.80 2.73
CA ALA A 371 37.39 11.58 1.76
C ALA A 371 38.48 12.44 2.43
N SER A 372 38.16 13.12 3.53
CA SER A 372 39.14 13.90 4.30
C SER A 372 40.28 13.03 4.85
N GLU A 373 40.00 11.84 5.38
CA GLU A 373 41.04 10.91 5.85
C GLU A 373 41.99 10.49 4.74
N VAL A 374 41.45 10.23 3.54
CA VAL A 374 42.25 9.90 2.36
C VAL A 374 43.11 11.11 1.96
N LEU A 375 42.53 12.30 1.85
CA LEU A 375 43.26 13.52 1.46
C LEU A 375 44.39 13.87 2.44
N VAL A 376 44.16 13.68 3.75
CA VAL A 376 45.20 13.85 4.77
C VAL A 376 46.33 12.83 4.57
N SER A 377 46.01 11.57 4.25
CA SER A 377 47.04 10.56 3.97
C SER A 377 47.90 10.92 2.74
N PHE A 378 47.30 11.54 1.71
CA PHE A 378 48.01 12.05 0.54
C PHE A 378 48.86 13.29 0.87
N ARG A 379 48.40 14.15 1.77
CA ARG A 379 49.17 15.29 2.27
C ARG A 379 50.41 14.85 3.05
N ASP A 380 50.25 13.90 3.96
CA ASP A 380 51.36 13.41 4.79
C ASP A 380 52.42 12.67 3.94
N ASN A 381 52.04 12.22 2.74
CA ASN A 381 52.92 11.70 1.70
C ASN A 381 53.46 12.77 0.72
N ASN A 382 53.29 14.06 1.01
CA ASN A 382 53.69 15.23 0.20
C ASN A 382 53.04 15.32 -1.20
N GLN A 383 51.87 14.70 -1.41
CA GLN A 383 51.17 14.69 -2.71
C GLN A 383 50.11 15.79 -2.83
N LEU A 384 49.73 16.47 -1.75
CA LEU A 384 48.76 17.58 -1.71
C LEU A 384 49.26 18.71 -0.79
N LYS A 385 48.90 19.97 -1.07
CA LYS A 385 49.20 21.13 -0.21
C LYS A 385 48.05 21.38 0.79
N ASP A 386 48.32 22.08 1.90
CA ASP A 386 47.31 22.36 2.94
C ASP A 386 46.05 23.08 2.41
N ASN A 387 46.18 23.88 1.35
CA ASN A 387 45.06 24.59 0.73
C ASN A 387 44.19 23.70 -0.18
N ASP A 388 44.63 22.49 -0.50
CA ASP A 388 43.95 21.54 -1.40
C ASP A 388 42.98 20.61 -0.66
N ILE A 389 42.87 20.72 0.67
CA ILE A 389 42.03 19.89 1.53
C ILE A 389 40.88 20.74 2.06
N ASP A 390 39.63 20.33 1.77
CA ASP A 390 38.44 20.99 2.32
C ASP A 390 38.57 21.13 3.84
N GLN A 391 38.39 22.35 4.36
CA GLN A 391 38.43 22.68 5.80
C GLN A 391 37.19 22.15 6.55
N TYR A 392 36.86 20.87 6.37
CA TYR A 392 35.78 20.25 7.13
C TYR A 392 36.25 19.99 8.57
N THR A 393 36.05 20.98 9.44
CA THR A 393 36.25 20.83 10.87
C THR A 393 35.03 20.13 11.44
N PHE A 394 35.20 18.87 11.84
CA PHE A 394 34.16 18.13 12.55
C PHE A 394 33.98 18.73 13.96
N GLU A 395 33.07 19.69 14.12
CA GLU A 395 32.59 20.07 15.45
C GLU A 395 31.67 18.96 15.96
N ASN A 396 32.25 17.99 16.65
CA ASN A 396 31.46 17.01 17.40
C ASN A 396 30.73 17.75 18.54
N GLN A 397 29.49 18.19 18.30
CA GLN A 397 28.68 18.90 19.29
C GLN A 397 28.47 18.08 20.59
N ASN A 398 28.70 16.77 20.53
CA ASN A 398 28.63 15.86 21.68
C ASN A 398 29.95 15.69 22.47
N ARG A 399 31.06 16.34 22.09
CA ARG A 399 32.31 16.33 22.88
C ARG A 399 32.17 16.95 24.27
N LYS A 400 31.10 17.71 24.52
CA LYS A 400 30.77 18.30 25.83
C LYS A 400 30.35 17.26 26.88
N TYR A 401 30.09 16.01 26.49
CA TYR A 401 29.61 14.95 27.37
C TYR A 401 30.72 13.96 27.74
N GLN A 402 31.62 14.37 28.63
CA GLN A 402 32.55 13.44 29.28
C GLN A 402 31.88 12.86 30.54
N ASN A 403 32.05 11.55 30.77
CA ASN A 403 31.52 10.84 31.95
C ASN A 403 29.99 10.87 32.12
N VAL A 404 29.23 10.64 31.04
CA VAL A 404 27.78 10.43 31.16
C VAL A 404 27.51 9.12 31.91
N ARG A 405 27.20 9.22 33.19
CA ARG A 405 26.56 8.12 33.93
C ARG A 405 25.10 8.08 33.55
N VAL A 406 24.68 7.04 32.82
CA VAL A 406 23.26 6.73 32.66
C VAL A 406 22.74 6.31 34.05
N PRO A 407 21.84 7.08 34.70
CA PRO A 407 21.34 6.73 36.02
C PRO A 407 20.65 5.37 35.98
N ARG A 408 20.91 4.48 36.95
CA ARG A 408 20.20 3.18 37.07
C ARG A 408 18.67 3.35 37.14
N SER A 409 18.19 4.49 37.65
CA SER A 409 16.76 4.85 37.66
C SER A 409 16.16 5.10 36.27
N LYS A 410 16.98 5.31 35.23
CA LYS A 410 16.53 5.43 33.83
C LYS A 410 16.54 4.09 33.06
N PHE A 411 17.20 3.06 33.58
CA PHE A 411 17.18 1.71 32.98
C PHE A 411 15.85 0.96 33.20
N TYR A 412 15.10 1.32 34.26
CA TYR A 412 13.76 0.79 34.55
C TYR A 412 12.68 1.23 33.55
N TYR A 413 12.99 2.18 32.65
CA TYR A 413 12.04 2.64 31.62
C TYR A 413 12.33 2.09 30.21
N VAL A 414 13.44 1.35 30.01
CA VAL A 414 13.84 0.86 28.67
C VAL A 414 13.89 -0.68 28.60
N ILE A 415 14.16 -1.36 29.73
CA ILE A 415 14.13 -2.84 29.80
C ILE A 415 12.71 -3.43 29.67
N PRO A 416 11.61 -2.83 30.22
CA PRO A 416 10.27 -3.37 30.02
C PRO A 416 9.86 -3.38 28.55
N ILE A 417 10.21 -2.32 27.81
CA ILE A 417 9.77 -2.12 26.42
C ILE A 417 10.37 -3.17 25.45
N ILE A 418 11.61 -3.61 25.67
CA ILE A 418 12.30 -4.57 24.78
C ILE A 418 12.04 -6.02 25.21
N VAL A 419 11.99 -6.31 26.52
CA VAL A 419 11.66 -7.66 26.99
C VAL A 419 10.22 -7.99 26.61
N VAL A 420 9.26 -7.05 26.77
CA VAL A 420 7.83 -7.17 26.38
C VAL A 420 7.57 -7.26 24.87
N SER A 421 8.62 -7.16 24.05
CA SER A 421 8.49 -7.37 22.61
C SER A 421 8.90 -8.78 22.17
N ILE A 422 9.73 -9.51 22.94
CA ILE A 422 10.38 -10.76 22.48
C ILE A 422 9.65 -12.05 22.90
N ALA A 423 9.11 -12.14 24.11
CA ALA A 423 8.27 -13.28 24.54
C ALA A 423 6.83 -13.28 23.96
N ALA A 424 6.27 -12.16 23.51
CA ALA A 424 5.02 -12.11 22.75
C ALA A 424 5.24 -12.68 21.34
N ILE A 425 6.39 -12.39 20.73
CA ILE A 425 6.82 -12.99 19.46
C ILE A 425 7.04 -14.51 19.63
N CYS A 426 7.73 -14.97 20.68
CA CYS A 426 7.94 -16.40 20.92
C CYS A 426 6.65 -17.18 21.25
N LYS A 427 5.67 -16.57 21.95
CA LYS A 427 4.39 -17.22 22.28
C LYS A 427 3.42 -17.23 21.10
N MET A 428 3.51 -16.24 20.20
CA MET A 428 2.77 -16.22 18.93
C MET A 428 3.31 -17.21 17.90
N LEU A 429 4.64 -17.42 17.83
CA LEU A 429 5.24 -18.33 16.84
C LEU A 429 5.19 -19.81 17.24
N PHE A 430 5.04 -20.13 18.53
CA PHE A 430 4.93 -21.52 19.03
C PHE A 430 3.79 -21.73 20.04
N PRO A 431 2.50 -21.68 19.63
CA PRO A 431 1.37 -21.83 20.55
C PRO A 431 1.20 -23.24 21.17
N LYS A 432 2.03 -24.23 20.79
CA LYS A 432 1.98 -25.62 21.32
C LYS A 432 3.30 -26.14 21.92
N MET A 433 4.25 -25.28 22.24
CA MET A 433 5.44 -25.66 23.01
C MET A 433 5.53 -24.85 24.28
N LEU A 434 4.60 -25.11 25.20
CA LEU A 434 4.80 -25.36 26.63
C LEU A 434 3.47 -25.68 27.31
#